data_AF-A0A7S8FFD6-F1
#
_entry.id   AF-A0A7S8FFD6-F1
#
_cell.length_a   1.000
_cell.length_b   1.000
_cell.length_c   1.000
_cell.angle_alpha   90.00
_cell.angle_beta   90.00
_cell.angle_gamma   90.00
#
_symmetry.space_group_name_H-M   'P 1'
#
loop_
_entity.id
_entity.type
_entity.pdbx_description
1 polymer ?
#
loop_
_entity_poly.entity_id
_entity_poly.type
_entity_poly.pdbx_seq_one_letter_code
_entity_poly.pdbx_strand_id
1 'polypeptide(L)'
;MQPHAHNSERFLMAVVTRPVGLMFATLAFLASTVWAAEPVKISSLQTYPEAYKMKVVQVEGIVSGYQMHHFIGNNTKLEKCIQDFMVEDGTGTIQASYAALCQMEPVMLKDGDEVTIEGHYLGTLDVRSVRKH
;
A
#
# COMPACT_ATOMS: atom_id res chain seq x y z
N MET A 1 41.30 13.93 66.69
CA MET A 1 42.61 14.45 66.26
C MET A 1 43.05 13.65 65.03
N GLN A 2 43.04 14.32 63.87
CA GLN A 2 43.67 13.94 62.59
C GLN A 2 45.20 13.72 62.73
N PRO A 3 46.00 13.38 61.68
CA PRO A 3 45.69 13.07 60.26
C PRO A 3 46.57 11.93 59.63
N HIS A 4 46.39 11.73 58.31
CA HIS A 4 47.37 11.41 57.24
C HIS A 4 46.97 10.17 56.42
N ALA A 5 46.50 10.29 55.17
CA ALA A 5 47.09 10.81 53.93
C ALA A 5 47.75 9.71 53.06
N HIS A 6 47.17 9.58 51.86
CA HIS A 6 47.84 9.43 50.56
C HIS A 6 48.18 8.03 49.98
N ASN A 7 47.80 7.92 48.70
CA ASN A 7 48.21 7.00 47.61
C ASN A 7 47.66 5.57 47.61
N SER A 8 46.80 5.20 46.66
CA SER A 8 46.99 5.13 45.18
C SER A 8 47.32 3.69 44.81
N GLU A 9 46.35 2.98 44.24
CA GLU A 9 46.50 2.24 42.98
C GLU A 9 45.28 1.33 42.70
N ARG A 10 44.93 1.28 41.41
CA ARG A 10 44.12 0.25 40.72
C ARG A 10 42.61 0.31 40.97
N PHE A 11 41.89 0.82 39.98
CA PHE A 11 41.38 -0.04 38.91
C PHE A 11 40.80 0.84 37.80
N LEU A 12 41.50 0.85 36.67
CA LEU A 12 40.91 1.18 35.37
C LEU A 12 39.68 0.27 35.17
N MET A 13 38.51 0.85 34.99
CA MET A 13 37.48 0.27 34.13
C MET A 13 36.61 1.40 33.61
N ALA A 14 37.10 2.02 32.53
CA ALA A 14 36.27 2.68 31.55
C ALA A 14 35.20 1.67 31.10
N VAL A 15 33.98 1.82 31.63
CA VAL A 15 32.81 1.22 31.00
C VAL A 15 32.58 2.04 29.73
N VAL A 16 33.24 1.61 28.65
CA VAL A 16 32.88 1.98 27.29
C VAL A 16 31.49 1.41 27.06
N THR A 17 30.48 2.22 27.39
CA THR A 17 29.09 1.98 27.04
C THR A 17 29.01 1.88 25.51
N ARG A 18 28.80 0.65 25.05
CA ARG A 18 28.74 0.25 23.65
C ARG A 18 27.82 1.21 22.84
N PRO A 19 28.33 1.99 21.87
CA PRO A 19 27.48 2.81 20.98
C PRO A 19 26.68 1.95 19.98
N VAL A 20 26.89 0.64 20.00
CA VAL A 20 26.32 -0.33 19.06
C VAL A 20 24.80 -0.45 19.21
N GLY A 21 24.25 -0.32 20.41
CA GLY A 21 22.80 -0.49 20.63
C GLY A 21 21.94 0.61 20.01
N LEU A 22 22.46 1.83 19.90
CA LEU A 22 21.70 2.99 19.42
C LEU A 22 21.56 3.01 17.90
N MET A 23 22.57 2.53 17.16
CA MET A 23 22.54 2.49 15.68
C MET A 23 21.51 1.49 15.13
N PHE A 24 21.29 0.36 15.81
CA PHE A 24 20.27 -0.62 15.39
C PHE A 24 18.84 -0.12 15.60
N ALA A 25 18.60 0.69 16.65
CA ALA A 25 17.29 1.28 16.90
C ALA A 25 16.92 2.35 15.85
N THR A 26 17.89 3.14 15.37
CA THR A 26 17.64 4.14 14.32
C THR A 26 17.42 3.53 12.94
N LEU A 27 18.03 2.38 12.62
CA LEU A 27 17.80 1.71 11.33
C LEU A 27 16.41 1.05 11.24
N ALA A 28 15.88 0.53 12.35
CA ALA A 28 14.58 -0.12 12.39
C ALA A 28 13.40 0.86 12.15
N PHE A 29 13.55 2.13 12.52
CA PHE A 29 12.53 3.17 12.31
C PHE A 29 12.48 3.72 10.87
N LEU A 30 13.53 3.52 10.06
CA LEU A 30 13.56 3.98 8.66
C LEU A 30 13.06 2.92 7.66
N ALA A 31 12.81 1.69 8.11
CA ALA A 31 12.38 0.60 7.24
C ALA A 31 10.85 0.56 6.99
N SER A 32 10.06 1.37 7.71
CA SER A 32 8.59 1.31 7.69
C SER A 32 7.91 2.22 6.66
N THR A 33 8.66 2.98 5.85
CA THR A 33 8.08 3.86 4.81
C THR A 33 7.94 3.20 3.44
N VAL A 34 8.24 1.91 3.33
CA VAL A 34 8.39 1.24 2.04
C VAL A 34 7.06 0.62 1.61
N TRP A 35 6.46 1.23 0.58
CA TRP A 35 5.29 0.78 -0.23
C TRP A 35 3.92 1.38 0.16
N ALA A 36 3.81 2.70 0.18
CA ALA A 36 2.54 3.31 -0.22
C ALA A 36 2.44 3.26 -1.76
N ALA A 37 1.30 2.84 -2.29
CA ALA A 37 1.03 2.97 -3.73
C ALA A 37 1.08 4.46 -4.10
N GLU A 38 1.74 4.80 -5.22
CA GLU A 38 1.90 6.19 -5.63
C GLU A 38 0.55 6.75 -6.09
N PRO A 39 0.06 7.88 -5.53
CA PRO A 39 -1.13 8.55 -6.05
C PRO A 39 -0.87 9.09 -7.45
N VAL A 40 -1.70 8.69 -8.41
CA VAL A 40 -1.54 9.08 -9.83
C VAL A 40 -2.88 9.54 -10.39
N LYS A 41 -2.84 10.56 -11.25
CA LYS A 41 -4.00 11.02 -12.03
C LYS A 41 -4.18 10.17 -13.29
N ILE A 42 -5.43 9.88 -13.65
CA ILE A 42 -5.78 9.03 -14.80
C ILE A 42 -5.17 9.57 -16.10
N SER A 43 -5.18 10.89 -16.30
CA SER A 43 -4.53 11.52 -17.45
C SER A 43 -3.04 11.17 -17.58
N SER A 44 -2.32 10.99 -16.47
CA SER A 44 -0.91 10.61 -16.48
C SER A 44 -0.72 9.16 -16.89
N LEU A 45 -1.60 8.25 -16.45
CA LEU A 45 -1.61 6.85 -16.88
C LEU A 45 -1.83 6.74 -18.39
N GLN A 46 -2.72 7.57 -18.94
CA GLN A 46 -3.05 7.58 -20.37
C GLN A 46 -1.97 8.25 -21.23
N THR A 47 -1.33 9.30 -20.71
CA THR A 47 -0.29 10.05 -21.45
C THR A 47 1.05 9.31 -21.44
N TYR A 48 1.39 8.65 -20.33
CA TYR A 48 2.68 7.98 -20.14
C TYR A 48 2.53 6.51 -19.71
N PRO A 49 1.82 5.68 -20.50
CA PRO A 49 1.46 4.32 -20.07
C PRO A 49 2.68 3.44 -19.75
N GLU A 50 3.77 3.58 -20.51
CA GLU A 50 5.00 2.80 -20.30
C GLU A 50 5.70 3.12 -18.98
N ALA A 51 5.48 4.31 -18.38
CA ALA A 51 6.06 4.66 -17.09
C ALA A 51 5.36 3.96 -15.91
N TYR A 52 4.11 3.51 -16.11
CA TYR A 52 3.26 2.91 -15.08
C TYR A 52 2.94 1.44 -15.31
N LYS A 53 3.28 0.90 -16.47
CA LYS A 53 3.06 -0.50 -16.83
C LYS A 53 3.59 -1.44 -15.74
N MET A 54 2.76 -2.38 -15.29
CA MET A 54 3.02 -3.34 -14.21
C MET A 54 3.19 -2.73 -12.81
N LYS A 55 3.16 -1.40 -12.64
CA LYS A 55 3.24 -0.76 -11.32
C LYS A 55 1.89 -0.80 -10.62
N VAL A 56 1.94 -0.86 -9.30
CA VAL A 56 0.79 -0.59 -8.44
C VAL A 56 0.67 0.92 -8.30
N VAL A 57 -0.48 1.46 -8.66
CA VAL A 57 -0.81 2.88 -8.55
C VAL A 57 -2.05 3.06 -7.68
N GLN A 58 -2.18 4.24 -7.09
CA GLN A 58 -3.37 4.65 -6.36
C GLN A 58 -4.13 5.70 -7.16
N VAL A 59 -5.43 5.51 -7.35
CA VAL A 59 -6.31 6.43 -8.06
C VAL A 59 -7.52 6.75 -7.18
N GLU A 60 -7.88 8.02 -7.10
CA GLU A 60 -9.09 8.49 -6.45
C GLU A 60 -10.07 9.02 -7.49
N GLY A 61 -11.35 8.67 -7.37
CA GLY A 61 -12.35 9.09 -8.34
C GLY A 61 -13.75 8.62 -8.03
N ILE A 62 -14.65 8.90 -8.98
CA ILE A 62 -16.08 8.58 -8.92
C ILE A 62 -16.35 7.38 -9.82
N VAL A 63 -17.08 6.40 -9.30
CA VAL A 63 -17.46 5.18 -10.02
C VAL A 63 -18.64 5.46 -10.97
N SER A 64 -18.61 4.83 -12.15
CA SER A 64 -19.74 4.77 -13.07
C SER A 64 -19.77 3.46 -13.88
N GLY A 65 -20.94 3.10 -14.40
CA GLY A 65 -21.11 2.01 -15.36
C GLY A 65 -20.75 0.63 -14.83
N TYR A 66 -21.01 0.37 -13.54
CA TYR A 66 -20.61 -0.90 -12.92
C TYR A 66 -21.37 -2.10 -13.49
N GLN A 67 -20.67 -3.23 -13.63
CA GLN A 67 -21.21 -4.53 -14.01
C GLN A 67 -20.63 -5.61 -13.10
N MET A 68 -21.48 -6.56 -12.71
CA MET A 68 -21.09 -7.66 -11.82
C MET A 68 -21.10 -8.99 -12.58
N HIS A 69 -19.98 -9.68 -12.56
CA HIS A 69 -19.82 -11.01 -13.13
C HIS A 69 -19.57 -12.05 -12.04
N HIS A 70 -20.26 -13.19 -12.15
CA HIS A 70 -20.11 -14.31 -11.22
C HIS A 70 -19.54 -15.52 -11.98
N PHE A 71 -18.43 -16.07 -11.48
CA PHE A 71 -17.76 -17.24 -12.03
C PHE A 71 -17.62 -18.33 -10.98
N ILE A 72 -18.01 -19.55 -11.32
CA ILE A 72 -17.84 -20.74 -10.48
C ILE A 72 -16.66 -21.54 -11.01
N GLY A 73 -15.61 -21.71 -10.22
CA GLY A 73 -14.43 -22.48 -10.62
C GLY A 73 -14.75 -23.98 -10.68
N ASN A 74 -14.67 -24.59 -11.86
CA ASN A 74 -15.00 -26.01 -12.08
C ASN A 74 -14.29 -26.99 -11.13
N ASN A 75 -13.02 -26.75 -10.79
CA ASN A 75 -12.21 -27.67 -9.99
C ASN A 75 -12.17 -27.31 -8.50
N THR A 76 -12.22 -26.02 -8.16
CA THR A 76 -12.05 -25.55 -6.78
C THR A 76 -13.38 -25.33 -6.07
N LYS A 77 -14.50 -25.29 -6.81
CA LYS A 77 -15.82 -24.83 -6.33
C LYS A 77 -15.78 -23.44 -5.68
N LEU A 78 -14.73 -22.66 -5.93
CA LEU A 78 -14.63 -21.29 -5.45
C LEU A 78 -15.41 -20.39 -6.40
N GLU A 79 -16.29 -19.59 -5.80
CA GLU A 79 -17.08 -18.57 -6.48
C GLU A 79 -16.31 -17.25 -6.48
N LYS A 80 -16.03 -16.74 -7.69
CA LYS A 80 -15.37 -15.45 -7.90
C LYS A 80 -16.40 -14.44 -8.39
N CYS A 81 -16.40 -13.28 -7.76
CA CYS A 81 -17.19 -12.12 -8.12
C CYS A 81 -16.24 -11.09 -8.71
N ILE A 82 -16.45 -10.69 -9.96
CA ILE A 82 -15.62 -9.71 -10.66
C ILE A 82 -16.48 -8.51 -11.01
N GLN A 83 -16.16 -7.35 -10.43
CA GLN A 83 -16.84 -6.10 -10.69
C GLN A 83 -16.03 -5.27 -11.66
N ASP A 84 -16.58 -5.05 -12.85
CA ASP A 84 -16.01 -4.16 -13.85
C ASP A 84 -16.72 -2.81 -13.78
N PHE A 85 -15.97 -1.72 -13.80
CA PHE A 85 -16.53 -0.37 -13.68
C PHE A 85 -15.58 0.67 -14.26
N MET A 86 -16.09 1.89 -14.45
CA MET A 86 -15.30 3.06 -14.86
C MET A 86 -15.03 3.94 -13.65
N VAL A 87 -13.88 4.61 -13.63
CA VAL A 87 -13.48 5.58 -12.60
C VAL A 87 -13.12 6.88 -13.28
N GLU A 88 -13.67 7.99 -12.81
CA GLU A 88 -13.35 9.35 -13.27
C GLU A 88 -12.73 10.19 -12.16
N ASP A 89 -11.59 10.83 -12.41
CA ASP A 89 -10.85 11.64 -11.43
C ASP A 89 -10.81 13.15 -11.75
N GLY A 90 -11.68 13.57 -12.68
CA GLY A 90 -11.73 14.92 -13.26
C GLY A 90 -10.66 15.22 -14.33
N THR A 91 -9.66 14.34 -14.50
CA THR A 91 -8.64 14.46 -15.54
C THR A 91 -8.78 13.44 -16.67
N GLY A 92 -9.52 12.35 -16.41
CA GLY A 92 -9.89 11.36 -17.40
C GLY A 92 -10.73 10.25 -16.77
N THR A 93 -11.04 9.25 -17.58
CA THR A 93 -11.79 8.06 -17.15
C THR A 93 -11.00 6.80 -17.50
N ILE A 94 -10.98 5.83 -16.59
CA ILE A 94 -10.30 4.54 -16.81
C ILE A 94 -11.19 3.36 -16.40
N GLN A 95 -11.08 2.25 -17.13
CA GLN A 95 -11.74 1.01 -16.76
C GLN A 95 -10.95 0.32 -15.64
N ALA A 96 -11.67 -0.22 -14.66
CA ALA A 96 -11.15 -0.98 -13.53
C ALA A 96 -11.90 -2.31 -13.37
N SER A 97 -11.20 -3.32 -12.90
CA SER A 97 -11.75 -4.65 -12.60
C SER A 97 -11.36 -5.06 -11.20
N TYR A 98 -12.35 -5.34 -10.35
CA TYR A 98 -12.15 -5.79 -8.97
C TYR A 98 -12.63 -7.23 -8.79
N ALA A 99 -11.68 -8.14 -8.62
CA ALA A 99 -11.96 -9.56 -8.44
C ALA A 99 -11.83 -9.97 -6.96
N ALA A 100 -12.87 -10.60 -6.43
CA ALA A 100 -12.91 -11.10 -5.06
C ALA A 100 -13.62 -12.46 -4.98
N LEU A 101 -13.48 -13.13 -3.84
CA LEU A 101 -14.30 -14.31 -3.54
C LEU A 101 -15.70 -13.85 -3.12
N CYS A 102 -16.74 -14.40 -3.73
CA CYS A 102 -18.13 -14.00 -3.45
C CYS A 102 -18.51 -14.20 -1.97
N GLN A 103 -17.91 -15.19 -1.31
CA GLN A 103 -18.15 -15.53 0.10
C GLN A 103 -17.58 -14.51 1.09
N MET A 104 -16.69 -13.62 0.65
CA MET A 104 -16.03 -12.63 1.52
C MET A 104 -16.72 -11.25 1.50
N GLU A 105 -17.96 -11.19 0.98
CA GLU A 105 -18.74 -9.95 0.84
C GLU A 105 -17.91 -8.81 0.21
N PRO A 106 -17.60 -8.90 -1.10
CA PRO A 106 -16.83 -7.86 -1.75
C PRO A 106 -17.51 -6.49 -1.64
N VAL A 107 -16.70 -5.45 -1.58
CA VAL A 107 -17.17 -4.06 -1.63
C VAL A 107 -17.98 -3.88 -2.92
N MET A 108 -19.28 -3.64 -2.77
CA MET A 108 -20.19 -3.42 -3.89
C MET A 108 -20.18 -1.95 -4.28
N LEU A 109 -19.50 -1.64 -5.39
CA LEU A 109 -19.47 -0.29 -5.95
C LEU A 109 -20.72 -0.01 -6.78
N LYS A 110 -21.17 1.24 -6.78
CA LYS A 110 -22.30 1.75 -7.56
C LYS A 110 -21.94 3.08 -8.20
N ASP A 111 -22.74 3.48 -9.19
CA ASP A 111 -22.62 4.78 -9.83
C ASP A 111 -22.71 5.91 -8.79
N GLY A 112 -21.75 6.83 -8.86
CA GLY A 112 -21.64 7.97 -7.94
C GLY A 112 -20.83 7.70 -6.66
N ASP A 113 -20.37 6.47 -6.42
CA ASP A 113 -19.50 6.17 -5.27
C ASP A 113 -18.14 6.84 -5.43
N GLU A 114 -17.70 7.57 -4.40
CA GLU A 114 -16.34 8.10 -4.31
C GLU A 114 -15.41 7.04 -3.71
N VAL A 115 -14.31 6.76 -4.40
CA VAL A 115 -13.43 5.64 -4.07
C VAL A 115 -11.95 6.01 -4.18
N THR A 116 -11.15 5.35 -3.34
CA THR A 116 -9.70 5.22 -3.51
C THR A 116 -9.39 3.78 -3.90
N ILE A 117 -8.69 3.60 -5.02
CA ILE A 117 -8.37 2.31 -5.63
C ILE A 117 -6.85 2.15 -5.66
N GLU A 118 -6.36 0.99 -5.24
CA GLU A 118 -4.99 0.56 -5.54
C GLU A 118 -5.04 -0.61 -6.51
N GLY A 119 -4.30 -0.52 -7.61
CA GLY A 119 -4.32 -1.56 -8.65
C GLY A 119 -3.11 -1.56 -9.56
N HIS A 120 -2.90 -2.66 -10.25
CA HIS A 120 -1.88 -2.77 -11.28
C HIS A 120 -2.37 -2.08 -12.56
N TYR A 121 -1.54 -1.22 -13.14
CA TYR A 121 -1.85 -0.60 -14.43
C TYR A 121 -1.36 -1.48 -15.59
N LEU A 122 -2.31 -1.94 -16.40
CA LEU A 122 -2.09 -2.79 -17.59
C LEU A 122 -2.79 -2.24 -18.85
N GLY A 123 -3.13 -0.93 -18.84
CA GLY A 123 -4.06 -0.30 -19.78
C GLY A 123 -5.46 -0.13 -19.18
N THR A 124 -5.84 -1.04 -18.28
CA THR A 124 -6.91 -0.91 -17.30
C THR A 124 -6.32 -1.01 -15.89
N LEU A 125 -7.13 -0.77 -14.85
CA LEU A 125 -6.75 -1.02 -13.46
C LEU A 125 -7.21 -2.41 -13.03
N ASP A 126 -6.26 -3.31 -12.80
CA ASP A 126 -6.51 -4.57 -12.09
C ASP A 126 -6.47 -4.30 -10.58
N VAL A 127 -7.65 -4.19 -9.96
CA VAL A 127 -7.84 -3.65 -8.62
C VAL A 127 -7.42 -4.68 -7.58
N ARG A 128 -6.44 -4.29 -6.76
CA ARG A 128 -5.98 -5.06 -5.61
C ARG A 128 -6.76 -4.71 -4.34
N SER A 129 -7.06 -3.43 -4.15
CA SER A 129 -7.83 -2.95 -3.01
C SER A 129 -8.70 -1.77 -3.41
N VAL A 130 -9.85 -1.66 -2.78
CA VAL A 130 -10.77 -0.53 -2.95
C VAL A 130 -11.27 -0.07 -1.59
N ARG A 131 -11.31 1.24 -1.40
CA ARG A 131 -11.91 1.89 -0.23
C ARG A 131 -12.95 2.88 -0.72
N LYS A 132 -14.16 2.75 -0.19
CA LYS A 132 -15.26 3.69 -0.39
C LYS A 132 -15.27 4.73 0.73
N HIS A 133 -15.58 5.99 0.40
CA HIS A 133 -15.70 7.11 1.34
C HIS A 133 -17.14 7.33 1.82
#